data_AF-A0A4Q2U2I2-F1
#
_entry.id   AF-A0A4Q2U2I2-F1
#
_cell.length_a   1.000
_cell.length_b   1.000
_cell.length_c   1.000
_cell.angle_alpha   90.00
_cell.angle_beta   90.00
_cell.angle_gamma   90.00
#
_symmetry.space_group_name_H-M   'P 1'
#
loop_
_entity.id
_entity.type
_entity.pdbx_description
1 polymer ?
#
loop_
_entity_poly.entity_id
_entity_poly.type
_entity_poly.pdbx_seq_one_letter_code
_entity_poly.pdbx_strand_id
1 'polypeptide(L)'
;MARALSLDLRERVIAAIEAGASCGQAAERFGVAKASAIRWHARFRAEGEIAAKPMGGDRHSHRTEVHAATILQAYAARPQIYLREVKDALEENGATASLSGLSRFFRRHGITRKRMARPVGKWFLGSSLICLHKRIRPSGKPLAKMESRASWSR
;
A
#
# COMPACT_ATOMS: atom_id res chain seq x y z
N MET A 1 11.32 13.10 3.02
CA MET A 1 10.61 12.50 1.87
C MET A 1 11.51 12.61 0.67
N ALA A 2 11.92 11.49 0.07
CA ALA A 2 12.66 11.51 -1.19
C ALA A 2 11.65 11.68 -2.34
N ARG A 3 11.77 12.75 -3.12
CA ARG A 3 10.96 12.98 -4.32
C ARG A 3 11.82 12.68 -5.54
N ALA A 4 11.25 12.03 -6.55
CA ALA A 4 11.91 11.88 -7.83
C ALA A 4 12.16 13.27 -8.45
N LEU A 5 13.36 13.48 -9.01
CA LEU A 5 13.63 14.60 -9.92
C LEU A 5 12.66 14.57 -11.10
N SER A 6 12.30 15.75 -11.62
CA SER A 6 11.28 15.96 -12.64
C SER A 6 11.54 15.16 -13.92
N LEU A 7 10.47 14.84 -14.66
CA LEU A 7 10.56 14.10 -15.91
C LEU A 7 11.35 14.89 -16.97
N ASP A 8 11.00 16.18 -17.16
CA ASP A 8 11.68 17.10 -18.09
C ASP A 8 13.20 17.12 -17.88
N LEU A 9 13.66 17.18 -16.62
CA LEU A 9 15.10 17.18 -16.33
C LEU A 9 15.78 15.90 -16.80
N ARG A 10 15.11 14.75 -16.67
CA ARG A 10 15.64 13.46 -17.12
C ARG A 10 15.66 13.37 -18.63
N GLU A 11 14.62 13.84 -19.29
CA GLU A 11 14.51 13.89 -20.75
C GLU A 11 15.65 14.71 -21.34
N ARG A 12 15.90 15.91 -20.79
CA ARG A 12 16.98 16.79 -21.25
C ARG A 12 18.37 16.19 -21.04
N VAL A 13 18.60 15.51 -19.90
CA VAL A 13 19.86 14.80 -19.63
C VAL A 13 20.07 13.65 -20.61
N ILE A 14 19.05 12.82 -20.83
CA ILE A 14 19.12 11.67 -21.75
C ILE A 14 19.32 12.15 -23.19
N ALA A 15 18.58 13.17 -23.63
CA ALA A 15 18.73 13.74 -24.97
C ALA A 15 20.14 14.26 -25.23
N ALA A 16 20.79 14.89 -24.22
CA ALA A 16 22.17 15.33 -24.36
C ALA A 16 23.16 14.15 -24.46
N ILE A 17 22.89 13.05 -23.74
CA ILE A 17 23.73 11.85 -23.80
C ILE A 17 23.59 11.15 -25.15
N GLU A 18 22.37 10.99 -25.66
CA GLU A 18 22.11 10.41 -26.99
C GLU A 18 22.64 11.31 -28.12
N ALA A 19 22.75 12.63 -27.90
CA ALA A 19 23.43 13.55 -28.80
C ALA A 19 24.97 13.48 -28.75
N GLY A 20 25.54 12.56 -27.96
CA GLY A 20 26.98 12.27 -27.93
C GLY A 20 27.72 12.81 -26.70
N ALA A 21 27.05 13.45 -25.73
CA ALA A 21 27.70 13.85 -24.49
C ALA A 21 27.95 12.65 -23.57
N SER A 22 29.06 12.65 -22.83
CA SER A 22 29.24 11.68 -21.76
C SER A 22 28.24 11.93 -20.62
N CYS A 23 27.93 10.89 -19.84
CA CYS A 23 27.06 11.02 -18.65
C CYS A 23 27.59 12.06 -17.65
N GLY A 24 28.91 12.27 -17.57
CA GLY A 24 29.52 13.30 -16.72
C GLY A 24 29.27 14.71 -17.24
N GLN A 25 29.50 14.94 -18.53
CA GLN A 25 29.26 16.25 -19.16
C GLN A 25 27.77 16.65 -19.10
N ALA A 26 26.86 15.71 -19.35
CA ALA A 26 25.43 15.97 -19.20
C ALA A 26 25.08 16.29 -17.74
N ALA A 27 25.66 15.57 -16.78
CA ALA A 27 25.41 15.81 -15.36
C ALA A 27 25.84 17.20 -14.91
N GLU A 28 27.04 17.65 -15.32
CA GLU A 28 27.55 19.01 -15.06
C GLU A 28 26.65 20.08 -15.71
N ARG A 29 26.29 19.88 -16.99
CA ARG A 29 25.44 20.81 -17.74
C ARG A 29 24.07 21.05 -17.10
N PHE A 30 23.47 20.01 -16.52
CA PHE A 30 22.11 20.08 -15.94
C PHE A 30 22.10 20.14 -14.41
N GLY A 31 23.26 20.24 -13.75
CA GLY A 31 23.35 20.36 -12.30
C GLY A 31 22.85 19.12 -11.55
N VAL A 32 23.06 17.91 -12.10
CA VAL A 32 22.67 16.65 -11.46
C VAL A 32 23.91 15.84 -11.07
N ALA A 33 23.78 14.94 -10.10
CA ALA A 33 24.87 14.02 -9.76
C ALA A 33 25.16 13.05 -10.91
N LYS A 34 26.44 12.81 -11.23
CA LYS A 34 26.90 11.87 -12.27
C LYS A 34 26.27 10.47 -12.12
N ALA A 35 26.19 9.96 -10.89
CA ALA A 35 25.55 8.67 -10.60
C ALA A 35 24.04 8.64 -10.92
N SER A 36 23.35 9.77 -10.89
CA SER A 36 21.95 9.86 -11.30
C SER A 36 21.81 9.83 -12.83
N ALA A 37 22.64 10.59 -13.55
CA ALA A 37 22.67 10.57 -15.02
C ALA A 37 22.97 9.17 -15.56
N ILE A 38 23.95 8.46 -14.98
CA ILE A 38 24.28 7.08 -15.32
C ILE A 38 23.07 6.15 -15.13
N ARG A 39 22.39 6.23 -13.98
CA ARG A 39 21.21 5.39 -13.69
C ARG A 39 20.05 5.67 -14.64
N TRP A 40 19.83 6.93 -15.03
CA TRP A 40 18.79 7.30 -15.97
C TRP A 40 19.10 6.78 -17.37
N HIS A 41 20.32 6.97 -17.86
CA HIS A 41 20.74 6.49 -19.17
C HIS A 41 20.72 4.96 -19.27
N ALA A 42 21.25 4.25 -18.27
CA ALA A 42 21.22 2.79 -18.22
C ALA A 42 19.78 2.24 -18.28
N ARG A 43 18.85 2.89 -17.59
CA ARG A 43 17.44 2.51 -17.62
C ARG A 43 16.79 2.81 -18.97
N PHE A 44 17.07 3.97 -19.55
CA PHE A 44 16.58 4.32 -20.88
C PHE A 44 17.05 3.31 -21.93
N ARG A 45 18.30 2.86 -21.87
CA ARG A 45 18.84 1.83 -22.77
C ARG A 45 18.21 0.44 -22.56
N ALA A 46 17.82 0.11 -21.32
CA ALA A 46 17.27 -1.20 -20.99
C ALA A 46 15.75 -1.31 -21.20
N GLU A 47 15.00 -0.28 -20.81
CA GLU A 47 13.52 -0.30 -20.77
C GLU A 47 12.88 0.70 -21.76
N GLY A 48 13.65 1.64 -22.33
CA GLY A 48 13.11 2.74 -23.15
C GLY A 48 12.38 3.83 -22.33
N GLU A 49 12.30 3.66 -21.00
CA GLU A 49 11.55 4.57 -20.12
C GLU A 49 12.43 5.63 -19.45
N ILE A 50 11.96 6.87 -19.49
CA ILE A 50 12.60 8.04 -18.83
C ILE A 50 11.96 8.33 -17.46
N ALA A 51 10.66 8.03 -17.32
CA ALA A 51 9.90 8.29 -16.10
C ALA A 51 10.45 7.55 -14.89
N ALA A 52 10.30 8.10 -13.69
CA ALA A 52 10.68 7.38 -12.46
C ALA A 52 9.79 6.16 -12.24
N LYS A 53 10.36 5.07 -11.70
CA LYS A 53 9.55 3.95 -11.21
C LYS A 53 8.58 4.46 -10.13
N PRO A 54 7.37 3.87 -10.03
CA PRO A 54 6.44 4.17 -8.94
C PRO A 54 7.17 4.11 -7.60
N MET A 55 7.20 5.25 -6.89
CA MET A 55 7.86 5.35 -5.60
C MET A 55 6.89 4.92 -4.50
N GLY A 56 7.27 3.89 -3.74
CA GLY A 56 6.40 3.31 -2.73
C GLY A 56 5.35 2.38 -3.34
N GLY A 57 4.33 2.05 -2.56
CA GLY A 57 3.29 1.09 -2.94
C GLY A 57 3.14 -0.04 -1.92
N ASP A 58 2.02 -0.75 -2.02
CA ASP A 58 1.73 -1.88 -1.14
C ASP A 58 2.51 -3.12 -1.59
N ARG A 59 3.59 -3.43 -0.86
CA ARG A 59 4.43 -4.61 -1.13
C ARG A 59 4.07 -5.81 -0.27
N HIS A 60 3.20 -5.65 0.72
CA HIS A 60 2.96 -6.66 1.76
C HIS A 60 1.51 -7.15 1.81
N SER A 61 0.59 -6.50 1.08
CA SER A 61 -0.81 -6.91 0.91
C SER A 61 -0.95 -8.38 0.55
N HIS A 62 -0.15 -8.86 -0.41
CA HIS A 62 -0.27 -10.20 -0.98
C HIS A 62 -0.35 -11.30 0.08
N ARG A 63 0.42 -11.18 1.17
CA ARG A 63 0.43 -12.17 2.27
C ARG A 63 -0.91 -12.28 2.98
N THR A 64 -1.64 -11.17 3.11
CA THR A 64 -2.96 -11.17 3.74
C THR A 64 -4.06 -11.49 2.73
N GLU A 65 -3.88 -11.10 1.46
CA GLU A 65 -4.84 -11.38 0.38
C GLU A 65 -4.96 -12.87 0.05
N VAL A 66 -3.90 -13.67 0.23
CA VAL A 66 -3.98 -15.14 0.10
C VAL A 66 -5.07 -15.73 1.01
N HIS A 67 -5.32 -15.13 2.16
CA HIS A 67 -6.33 -15.57 3.13
C HIS A 67 -7.62 -14.73 3.07
N ALA A 68 -7.83 -13.96 1.99
CA ALA A 68 -8.95 -13.03 1.90
C ALA A 68 -10.32 -13.71 2.07
N ALA A 69 -10.51 -14.86 1.43
CA ALA A 69 -11.76 -15.61 1.50
C ALA A 69 -12.08 -16.04 2.94
N THR A 70 -11.11 -16.63 3.64
CA THR A 70 -11.25 -17.05 5.05
C THR A 70 -11.52 -15.86 5.97
N ILE A 71 -10.82 -14.75 5.77
CA ILE A 71 -11.02 -13.52 6.57
C ILE A 71 -12.44 -12.96 6.37
N LEU A 72 -12.90 -12.91 5.12
CA LEU A 72 -14.22 -12.38 4.79
C LEU A 72 -15.35 -13.32 5.24
N GLN A 73 -15.16 -14.64 5.18
CA GLN A 73 -16.11 -15.63 5.71
C GLN A 73 -16.22 -15.50 7.24
N ALA A 74 -15.10 -15.43 7.95
CA ALA A 74 -15.10 -15.21 9.41
C ALA A 74 -15.80 -13.89 9.77
N TYR A 75 -15.59 -12.85 8.96
CA TYR A 75 -16.29 -11.57 9.13
C TYR A 75 -17.80 -11.65 8.84
N ALA A 76 -18.19 -12.36 7.77
CA ALA A 76 -19.60 -12.52 7.38
C ALA A 76 -20.39 -13.32 8.43
N ALA A 77 -19.78 -14.36 9.00
CA ALA A 77 -20.37 -15.14 10.09
C ALA A 77 -20.60 -14.30 11.35
N ARG A 78 -19.72 -13.34 11.64
CA ARG A 78 -19.79 -12.47 12.82
C ARG A 78 -19.39 -11.02 12.47
N PRO A 79 -20.31 -10.18 11.98
CA PRO A 79 -20.01 -8.83 11.49
C PRO A 79 -19.55 -7.81 12.56
N GLN A 80 -19.23 -8.26 13.78
CA GLN A 80 -18.67 -7.46 14.88
C GLN A 80 -17.42 -8.09 15.55
N ILE A 81 -16.82 -9.10 14.91
CA ILE A 81 -15.64 -9.82 15.41
C ILE A 81 -14.45 -8.87 15.68
N TYR A 82 -13.64 -9.14 16.70
CA TYR A 82 -12.44 -8.35 16.98
C TYR A 82 -11.29 -8.79 16.07
N LEU A 83 -10.33 -7.89 15.77
CA LEU A 83 -9.15 -8.26 14.94
C LEU A 83 -8.34 -9.42 15.53
N ARG A 84 -8.27 -9.53 16.86
CA ARG A 84 -7.60 -10.63 17.55
C ARG A 84 -8.31 -11.96 17.28
N GLU A 85 -9.63 -11.96 17.33
CA GLU A 85 -10.43 -13.18 17.10
C GLU A 85 -10.36 -13.63 15.64
N VAL A 86 -10.25 -12.68 14.69
CA VAL A 86 -9.94 -13.00 13.29
C VAL A 86 -8.55 -13.62 13.17
N LYS A 87 -7.55 -13.09 13.90
CA LYS A 87 -6.21 -13.68 13.94
C LYS A 87 -6.24 -15.08 14.53
N ASP A 88 -6.90 -15.27 15.66
CA ASP A 88 -6.97 -16.57 16.36
C ASP A 88 -7.67 -17.61 15.47
N ALA A 89 -8.78 -17.23 14.84
CA ALA A 89 -9.46 -18.08 13.86
C ALA A 89 -8.59 -18.41 12.63
N LEU A 90 -7.71 -17.49 12.18
CA LEU A 90 -6.78 -17.79 11.10
C LEU A 90 -5.68 -18.75 11.54
N GLU A 91 -5.15 -18.59 12.76
CA GLU A 91 -4.13 -19.48 13.32
C GLU A 91 -4.67 -20.90 13.53
N GLU A 92 -5.92 -21.04 13.97
CA GLU A 92 -6.64 -22.33 14.05
C GLU A 92 -6.76 -23.02 12.68
N ASN A 93 -6.83 -22.24 11.60
CA ASN A 93 -6.87 -22.73 10.21
C ASN A 93 -5.48 -22.79 9.54
N GLY A 94 -4.39 -22.66 10.31
CA GLY A 94 -3.01 -22.79 9.82
C GLY A 94 -2.48 -21.56 9.05
N ALA A 95 -3.16 -20.42 9.13
CA ALA A 95 -2.80 -19.19 8.44
C ALA A 95 -2.29 -18.11 9.41
N THR A 96 -1.05 -17.66 9.23
CA THR A 96 -0.46 -16.63 10.10
C THR A 96 -0.63 -15.24 9.49
N ALA A 97 -1.45 -14.38 10.11
CA ALA A 97 -1.61 -12.99 9.72
C ALA A 97 -1.28 -12.03 10.86
N SER A 98 -0.52 -10.97 10.56
CA SER A 98 -0.28 -9.90 11.53
C SER A 98 -1.52 -9.02 11.73
N LEU A 99 -1.75 -8.53 12.96
CA LEU A 99 -2.84 -7.60 13.27
C LEU A 99 -2.80 -6.32 12.41
N SER A 100 -1.61 -5.81 12.12
CA SER A 100 -1.40 -4.67 11.23
C SER A 100 -1.75 -4.98 9.77
N GLY A 101 -1.50 -6.21 9.32
CA GLY A 101 -1.92 -6.71 8.01
C GLY A 101 -3.44 -6.79 7.90
N LEU A 102 -4.09 -7.41 8.88
CA LEU A 102 -5.56 -7.49 8.95
C LEU A 102 -6.22 -6.11 8.99
N SER A 103 -5.70 -5.17 9.78
CA SER A 103 -6.19 -3.80 9.84
C SER A 103 -6.12 -3.09 8.47
N ARG A 104 -5.01 -3.26 7.73
CA ARG A 104 -4.86 -2.72 6.37
C ARG A 104 -5.77 -3.44 5.37
N PHE A 105 -5.95 -4.76 5.51
CA PHE A 105 -6.87 -5.57 4.72
C PHE A 105 -8.30 -5.06 4.83
N PHE A 106 -8.85 -4.98 6.05
CA PHE A 106 -10.22 -4.46 6.25
C PHE A 106 -10.40 -3.04 5.69
N ARG A 107 -9.40 -2.17 5.85
CA ARG A 107 -9.40 -0.83 5.26
C ARG A 107 -9.43 -0.87 3.72
N ARG A 108 -8.70 -1.80 3.08
CA ARG A 108 -8.69 -1.99 1.63
C ARG A 108 -10.02 -2.50 1.11
N HIS A 109 -10.68 -3.39 1.85
CA HIS A 109 -12.02 -3.90 1.53
C HIS A 109 -13.17 -2.96 1.91
N GLY A 110 -12.88 -1.71 2.30
CA GLY A 110 -13.91 -0.72 2.64
C GLY A 110 -14.65 -0.99 3.96
N ILE A 111 -14.20 -1.98 4.73
CA ILE A 111 -14.73 -2.32 6.06
C ILE A 111 -14.09 -1.37 7.05
N THR A 112 -14.73 -0.21 7.20
CA THR A 112 -14.26 0.86 8.07
C THR A 112 -14.99 0.82 9.40
N ARG A 113 -14.24 0.97 10.49
CA ARG A 113 -14.81 1.11 11.83
C ARG A 113 -15.52 2.45 11.94
N LYS A 114 -16.73 2.46 12.50
CA LYS A 114 -17.34 3.70 13.01
C LYS A 114 -16.40 4.26 14.08
N ARG A 115 -15.84 5.46 13.85
CA ARG A 115 -15.09 6.19 14.88
C ARG A 115 -16.08 6.51 16.00
N MET A 116 -15.91 5.92 17.18
CA MET A 116 -16.61 6.43 18.36
C MET A 116 -16.09 7.85 18.62
N ALA A 117 -16.99 8.77 18.94
CA ALA A 117 -16.61 10.10 19.40
C ALA A 117 -15.57 9.93 20.51
N ARG A 118 -14.43 10.61 20.40
CA ARG A 118 -13.43 10.56 21.47
C ARG A 118 -14.11 11.15 22.71
N PRO A 119 -14.16 10.46 23.85
CA PRO A 119 -14.52 11.14 25.08
C PRO A 119 -13.52 12.29 25.26
N VAL A 120 -14.03 13.51 25.36
CA VAL A 120 -13.24 14.68 25.73
C VAL A 120 -12.92 14.48 27.20
N GLY A 121 -11.71 13.97 27.50
CA GLY A 121 -11.27 13.89 28.88
C GLY A 121 -10.33 12.72 29.18
N LYS A 122 -9.12 13.12 29.61
CA LYS A 122 -8.08 12.41 30.36
C LYS A 122 -7.17 11.43 29.62
N TRP A 123 -5.89 11.68 29.92
CA TRP A 123 -4.68 10.99 29.54
C TRP A 123 -4.55 9.65 30.27
N PHE A 124 -3.60 8.82 29.81
CA PHE A 124 -3.16 7.51 30.32
C PHE A 124 -3.77 6.27 29.65
N LEU A 125 -3.11 5.76 28.61
CA LEU A 125 -2.25 4.58 28.71
C LEU A 125 -1.50 4.35 27.37
N GLY A 126 -0.26 3.88 27.48
CA GLY A 126 0.70 3.75 26.39
C GLY A 126 0.21 2.98 25.16
N SER A 127 0.83 3.32 24.04
CA SER A 127 0.52 2.92 22.65
C SER A 127 0.51 1.43 22.31
N SER A 128 0.63 0.51 23.28
CA SER A 128 0.77 -0.93 23.01
C SER A 128 -0.52 -1.75 23.21
N LEU A 129 -1.49 -1.28 24.02
CA LEU A 129 -2.70 -2.04 24.36
C LEU A 129 -3.99 -1.56 23.66
N ILE A 130 -3.92 -0.43 22.93
CA ILE A 130 -5.09 0.15 22.26
C ILE A 130 -5.55 -0.66 21.03
N CYS A 131 -4.78 -1.65 20.58
CA CYS A 131 -5.14 -2.49 19.44
C CYS A 131 -5.86 -3.79 19.85
N LEU A 132 -5.73 -4.22 21.12
CA LEU A 132 -6.16 -5.55 21.58
C LEU A 132 -7.69 -5.69 21.73
N HIS A 133 -8.42 -4.60 21.95
CA HIS A 133 -9.86 -4.63 22.30
C HIS A 133 -10.80 -3.95 21.28
N LYS A 134 -10.37 -3.75 20.01
CA LYS A 134 -11.13 -2.90 19.07
C LYS A 134 -12.12 -3.66 18.20
N ARG A 135 -13.40 -3.59 18.60
CA ARG A 135 -14.62 -4.12 17.96
C ARG A 135 -14.71 -3.66 16.51
N ILE A 136 -14.93 -4.57 15.55
CA ILE A 136 -15.27 -4.20 14.17
C ILE A 136 -16.76 -3.86 14.15
N ARG A 137 -17.19 -2.82 13.43
CA ARG A 137 -18.61 -2.54 13.17
C ARG A 137 -18.76 -2.26 11.68
N PRO A 138 -19.87 -2.67 11.04
CA PRO A 138 -20.14 -2.35 9.66
C PRO A 138 -20.29 -0.83 9.48
N SER A 139 -19.66 -0.28 8.45
CA SER A 139 -20.14 0.97 7.86
C SER A 139 -21.52 0.66 7.26
N GLY A 140 -22.52 1.51 7.48
CA GLY A 140 -23.94 1.21 7.24
C GLY A 140 -24.36 1.00 5.78
N LYS A 141 -23.73 0.09 5.03
CA LYS A 141 -24.19 -0.40 3.74
C LYS A 141 -24.54 -1.89 3.89
N PRO A 142 -25.80 -2.30 3.62
CA PRO A 142 -26.19 -3.71 3.69
C PRO A 142 -25.41 -4.53 2.65
N LEU A 143 -25.00 -5.74 3.04
CA LEU A 143 -24.24 -6.70 2.23
C LEU A 143 -24.98 -7.11 0.93
N ALA A 144 -26.30 -6.89 0.87
CA ALA A 144 -27.16 -7.22 -0.27
C ALA A 144 -26.85 -6.46 -1.58
N LYS A 145 -25.89 -5.53 -1.58
CA LYS A 145 -25.48 -4.81 -2.80
C LYS A 145 -24.09 -5.21 -3.34
N MET A 146 -23.43 -6.21 -2.74
CA MET A 146 -22.16 -6.75 -3.26
C MET A 146 -22.34 -7.82 -4.34
N GLU A 147 -23.52 -8.44 -4.47
CA GLU A 147 -23.77 -9.47 -5.49
C GLU A 147 -23.83 -8.94 -6.92
N SER A 148 -24.00 -7.62 -7.12
CA SER A 148 -24.12 -7.03 -8.47
C SER A 148 -22.79 -6.64 -9.13
N ARG A 149 -21.62 -6.97 -8.56
CA ARG A 149 -20.30 -6.77 -9.20
C ARG A 149 -19.58 -8.05 -9.60
N ALA A 150 -20.26 -9.20 -9.55
CA ALA A 150 -19.75 -10.48 -10.05
C ALA A 150 -19.88 -10.62 -11.60
N SER A 151 -19.61 -9.54 -12.35
CA SER A 151 -19.55 -9.57 -13.81
C SER A 151 -18.27 -8.87 -14.30
N TRP A 152 -17.11 -9.37 -13.87
CA TRP A 152 -15.82 -9.05 -14.49
C TRP A 152 -14.97 -10.33 -14.48
N SER A 153 -15.15 -11.13 -15.54
CA SER A 153 -14.11 -11.74 -16.37
C SER A 153 -14.69 -12.96 -17.08
N ARG A 154 -14.92 -12.78 -18.39
CA ARG A 154 -14.88 -13.84 -19.40
C ARG A 154 -13.41 -14.11 -19.73
#